data_AF-A0A3M6U7K9-F1
#
_entry.id   AF-A0A3M6U7K9-F1
#
_cell.length_a   1.000
_cell.length_b   1.000
_cell.length_c   1.000
_cell.angle_alpha   90.00
_cell.angle_beta   90.00
_cell.angle_gamma   90.00
#
_symmetry.space_group_name_H-M   'P 1'
#
loop_
_entity.id
_entity.type
_entity.pdbx_description
1 polymer ?
#
loop_
_entity_poly.entity_id
_entity_poly.type
_entity_poly.pdbx_seq_one_letter_code
_entity_poly.pdbx_strand_id
1 'polypeptide(L)'
;MYYNCQSLKIRIGSPKKSFAFIMITGIASLVYAVFLSIMIIFNIAGNSFCLVILKRKVMKTSINWLLFHLAVADLLVAVLFIHPCILSHFIELPGGVIGNVLCKFFSSGSLGWIAATTSSFLLVVIATERYSATLHPLKKKRSGRSSWWVPVAWVSAILLLMPSIVVTSYDSQNQQCKQHFPDNTTARAYKITWSTSNSLLPMCILGYLYARIIWCLRNRTLVPCSSQRATTESRKVTKMLISVSAIFIMCWTPPAVLCLLSPLIRGGYTTVYYVSQASALLNSCLNPLVYTLHSQQFRKNLVSFMPCCKSKLLDSRLTGKATNSPDIRLLTY
;
A
#
# COMPACT_ATOMS: atom_id res chain seq x y z
N MET A 1 -27.05 20.60 25.23
CA MET A 1 -26.13 21.29 26.17
C MET A 1 -24.82 21.53 25.46
N TYR A 2 -24.62 22.76 25.00
CA TYR A 2 -23.39 23.22 24.35
C TYR A 2 -22.28 23.35 25.39
N TYR A 3 -21.19 22.59 25.26
CA TYR A 3 -19.93 22.96 25.88
C TYR A 3 -19.06 23.66 24.84
N ASN A 4 -19.10 24.98 24.96
CA ASN A 4 -18.23 25.96 24.35
C ASN A 4 -16.78 25.66 24.79
N CYS A 5 -15.94 25.12 23.89
CA CYS A 5 -14.55 24.81 24.20
C CYS A 5 -13.62 25.98 23.83
N GLN A 6 -13.96 27.20 24.29
CA GLN A 6 -13.07 28.36 24.12
C GLN A 6 -13.10 29.36 25.28
N SER A 7 -13.59 28.95 26.45
CA SER A 7 -13.54 29.78 27.67
C SER A 7 -12.99 29.03 28.89
N LEU A 8 -12.00 28.14 28.69
CA LEU A 8 -11.13 27.76 29.79
C LEU A 8 -10.13 28.90 29.99
N LYS A 9 -10.45 29.82 30.90
CA LYS A 9 -9.47 30.67 31.58
C LYS A 9 -8.40 29.73 32.11
N ILE A 10 -7.26 29.65 31.40
CA ILE A 10 -6.11 28.84 31.78
C ILE A 10 -5.65 29.40 33.12
N ARG A 11 -5.99 28.69 34.22
CA ARG A 11 -5.34 28.90 35.50
C ARG A 11 -3.87 28.60 35.25
N ILE A 12 -3.06 29.66 35.19
CA ILE A 12 -1.65 29.67 34.81
C ILE A 12 -0.89 28.70 35.72
N GLY A 13 -0.78 27.45 35.26
CA GLY A 13 0.27 26.54 35.70
C GLY A 13 1.59 27.02 35.13
N SER A 14 2.68 26.89 35.90
CA SER A 14 3.98 27.50 35.65
C SER A 14 4.41 27.54 34.16
N PRO A 15 4.98 28.67 33.68
CA PRO A 15 5.31 28.89 32.26
C PRO A 15 6.22 27.81 31.65
N LYS A 16 7.02 27.13 32.48
CA LYS A 16 7.88 26.01 32.07
C LYS A 16 7.10 24.76 31.63
N LYS A 17 5.93 24.47 32.23
CA LYS A 17 5.10 23.30 31.85
C LYS A 17 4.37 23.51 30.54
N SER A 18 3.92 24.74 30.27
CA SER A 18 3.28 25.10 29.00
C SER A 18 4.29 25.11 27.85
N PHE A 19 5.49 25.68 28.07
CA PHE A 19 6.56 25.68 27.07
C PHE A 19 7.10 24.27 26.77
N ALA A 20 7.32 23.43 27.79
CA ALA A 20 7.74 22.04 27.58
C ALA A 20 6.68 21.24 26.83
N PHE A 21 5.39 21.43 27.12
CA PHE A 21 4.31 20.77 26.40
C PHE A 21 4.26 21.18 24.92
N ILE A 22 4.38 22.48 24.62
CA ILE A 22 4.44 23.01 23.25
C ILE A 22 5.67 22.47 22.50
N MET A 23 6.84 22.46 23.15
CA MET A 23 8.08 21.91 22.59
C MET A 23 8.00 20.41 22.32
N ILE A 24 7.45 19.63 23.26
CA ILE A 24 7.25 18.18 23.10
C ILE A 24 6.27 17.88 21.96
N THR A 25 5.17 18.63 21.85
CA THR A 25 4.23 18.50 20.72
C THR A 25 4.87 18.88 19.39
N GLY A 26 5.74 19.89 19.36
CA GLY A 26 6.50 20.29 18.17
C GLY A 26 7.51 19.23 17.73
N ILE A 27 8.31 18.69 18.66
CA ILE A 27 9.30 17.64 18.38
C ILE A 27 8.62 16.35 17.91
N ALA A 28 7.54 15.92 18.57
CA ALA A 28 6.79 14.73 18.16
C ALA A 28 6.21 14.87 16.75
N SER A 29 5.69 16.05 16.40
CA SER A 29 5.17 16.35 15.06
C SER A 29 6.28 16.35 14.01
N LEU A 30 7.46 16.91 14.33
CA LEU A 30 8.63 16.89 13.45
C LEU A 30 9.15 15.46 13.22
N VAL A 31 9.30 14.66 14.28
CA VAL A 31 9.74 13.26 14.18
C VAL A 31 8.77 12.45 13.32
N TYR A 32 7.46 12.64 13.53
CA TYR A 32 6.43 11.98 12.73
C TYR A 32 6.51 12.40 11.25
N ALA A 33 6.62 13.70 10.96
CA ALA A 33 6.74 14.20 9.59
C ALA A 33 8.00 13.66 8.87
N VAL A 34 9.15 13.62 9.55
CA VAL A 34 10.40 13.05 9.02
C VAL A 34 10.23 11.55 8.76
N PHE A 35 9.64 10.82 9.70
CA PHE A 35 9.37 9.39 9.54
C PHE A 35 8.49 9.10 8.31
N LEU A 36 7.38 9.81 8.15
CA LEU A 36 6.52 9.65 6.97
C LEU A 36 7.21 10.07 5.67
N SER A 37 8.03 11.12 5.70
CA SER A 37 8.79 11.59 4.53
C SER A 37 9.75 10.52 4.03
N ILE A 38 10.47 9.86 4.93
CA ILE A 38 11.36 8.73 4.60
C ILE A 38 10.55 7.62 3.92
N MET A 39 9.39 7.26 4.50
CA MET A 39 8.54 6.21 3.92
C MET A 39 8.01 6.57 2.53
N ILE A 40 7.61 7.82 2.31
CA ILE A 40 7.17 8.32 1.00
C ILE A 40 8.31 8.18 -0.03
N ILE A 41 9.53 8.58 0.31
CA ILE A 41 10.69 8.46 -0.58
C ILE A 41 10.95 7.00 -0.94
N PHE A 42 10.99 6.11 0.06
CA PHE A 42 11.17 4.67 -0.19
C PHE A 42 10.04 4.07 -1.04
N ASN A 43 8.81 4.49 -0.79
CA ASN A 43 7.65 4.05 -1.56
C ASN A 43 7.76 4.46 -3.03
N ILE A 44 8.04 5.74 -3.30
CA ILE A 44 8.18 6.26 -4.66
C ILE A 44 9.30 5.53 -5.40
N ALA A 45 10.48 5.42 -4.78
CA ALA A 45 11.63 4.76 -5.39
C ALA A 45 11.34 3.27 -5.71
N GLY A 46 10.82 2.54 -4.72
CA GLY A 46 10.56 1.10 -4.85
C GLY A 46 9.46 0.78 -5.85
N ASN A 47 8.32 1.46 -5.78
CA ASN A 47 7.19 1.19 -6.67
C ASN A 47 7.43 1.69 -8.10
N SER A 48 8.16 2.79 -8.29
CA SER A 48 8.61 3.22 -9.63
C SER A 48 9.51 2.15 -10.27
N PHE A 49 10.43 1.58 -9.50
CA PHE A 49 11.28 0.49 -9.97
C PHE A 49 10.47 -0.76 -10.33
N CYS A 50 9.43 -1.08 -9.55
CA CYS A 50 8.49 -2.15 -9.87
C CYS A 50 7.80 -1.93 -11.23
N LEU A 51 7.32 -0.72 -11.51
CA LEU A 51 6.68 -0.39 -12.79
C LEU A 51 7.62 -0.64 -13.98
N VAL A 52 8.89 -0.25 -13.87
CA VAL A 52 9.89 -0.45 -14.93
C VAL A 52 10.12 -1.93 -15.20
N ILE A 53 10.23 -2.77 -14.17
CA ILE A 53 10.42 -4.22 -14.33
C ILE A 53 9.17 -4.87 -14.94
N LEU A 54 7.98 -4.53 -14.43
CA LEU A 54 6.72 -5.15 -14.83
C LEU A 54 6.32 -4.77 -16.27
N LYS A 55 6.80 -3.65 -16.81
CA LYS A 55 6.62 -3.26 -18.23
C LYS A 55 7.42 -4.11 -19.23
N ARG A 56 8.41 -4.90 -18.80
CA ARG A 56 9.21 -5.73 -19.74
C ARG A 56 8.34 -6.82 -20.37
N LYS A 57 8.41 -6.95 -21.72
CA LYS A 57 7.60 -7.92 -22.51
C LYS A 57 7.68 -9.37 -22.02
N VAL A 58 8.78 -9.74 -21.35
CA VAL A 58 9.03 -11.08 -20.78
C VAL A 58 8.09 -11.39 -19.60
N MET A 59 7.50 -10.37 -18.95
CA MET A 59 6.71 -10.50 -17.72
C MET A 59 5.20 -10.39 -17.95
N LYS A 60 4.66 -10.85 -19.09
CA LYS A 60 3.21 -10.79 -19.36
C LYS A 60 2.45 -11.95 -18.71
N THR A 61 2.14 -11.82 -17.42
CA THR A 61 1.19 -12.71 -16.73
C THR A 61 0.06 -11.89 -16.11
N SER A 62 -1.12 -12.49 -15.92
CA SER A 62 -2.28 -11.82 -15.30
C SER A 62 -1.93 -11.20 -13.94
N ILE A 63 -1.06 -11.84 -13.17
CA ILE A 63 -0.65 -11.30 -11.88
C ILE A 63 0.41 -10.20 -12.00
N ASN A 64 1.32 -10.26 -12.96
CA ASN A 64 2.25 -9.14 -13.17
C ASN A 64 1.47 -7.87 -13.58
N TRP A 65 0.36 -8.02 -14.29
CA TRP A 65 -0.58 -6.93 -14.58
C TRP A 65 -1.27 -6.40 -13.31
N LEU A 66 -1.74 -7.27 -12.42
CA LEU A 66 -2.30 -6.83 -11.14
C LEU A 66 -1.26 -6.17 -10.24
N LEU A 67 -0.03 -6.70 -10.19
CA LEU A 67 1.09 -6.11 -9.46
C LEU A 67 1.48 -4.74 -10.03
N PHE A 68 1.31 -4.54 -11.34
CA PHE A 68 1.52 -3.24 -11.98
C PHE A 68 0.49 -2.22 -11.48
N HIS A 69 -0.80 -2.59 -11.46
CA HIS A 69 -1.85 -1.71 -10.92
C HIS A 69 -1.70 -1.47 -9.42
N LEU A 70 -1.23 -2.46 -8.67
CA LEU A 70 -0.91 -2.31 -7.25
C LEU A 70 0.21 -1.27 -7.05
N ALA A 71 1.30 -1.36 -7.83
CA ALA A 71 2.38 -0.38 -7.78
C ALA A 71 1.92 1.03 -8.21
N VAL A 72 0.97 1.15 -9.14
CA VAL A 72 0.35 2.44 -9.49
C VAL A 72 -0.46 2.99 -8.31
N ALA A 73 -1.30 2.17 -7.66
CA ALA A 73 -2.05 2.59 -6.49
C ALA A 73 -1.12 3.00 -5.34
N ASP A 74 -0.05 2.25 -5.10
CA ASP A 74 0.95 2.54 -4.07
C ASP A 74 1.72 3.84 -4.33
N LEU A 75 2.07 4.13 -5.59
CA LEU A 75 2.65 5.43 -5.97
C LEU A 75 1.67 6.59 -5.72
N LEU A 76 0.39 6.38 -6.04
CA LEU A 76 -0.63 7.37 -5.77
C LEU A 76 -0.80 7.60 -4.27
N VAL A 77 -0.74 6.57 -3.43
CA VAL A 77 -0.71 6.72 -1.96
C VAL A 77 0.44 7.64 -1.55
N ALA A 78 1.66 7.36 -2.03
CA ALA A 78 2.83 8.14 -1.66
C ALA A 78 2.69 9.62 -2.07
N VAL A 79 2.33 9.88 -3.33
CA VAL A 79 2.24 11.24 -3.88
C VAL A 79 1.08 12.02 -3.25
N LEU A 80 -0.10 11.40 -3.11
CA LEU A 80 -1.30 12.07 -2.60
C LEU A 80 -1.24 12.30 -1.09
N PHE A 81 -0.41 11.57 -0.36
CA PHE A 81 -0.13 11.85 1.04
C PHE A 81 0.96 12.90 1.28
N ILE A 82 1.71 13.35 0.26
CA ILE A 82 2.70 14.45 0.42
C ILE A 82 2.03 15.70 1.00
N HIS A 83 0.88 16.10 0.45
CA HIS A 83 0.20 17.30 0.91
C HIS A 83 -0.27 17.20 2.38
N PRO A 84 -1.12 16.24 2.77
CA PRO A 84 -1.61 16.15 4.15
C PRO A 84 -0.49 15.88 5.18
N CYS A 85 0.61 15.23 4.79
CA CYS A 85 1.71 14.89 5.71
C CYS A 85 2.76 16.00 5.84
N ILE A 86 3.09 16.69 4.75
CA ILE A 86 4.25 17.59 4.68
C ILE A 86 3.79 19.01 4.36
N LEU A 87 3.14 19.20 3.21
CA LEU A 87 2.82 20.56 2.72
C LEU A 87 1.80 21.29 3.59
N SER A 88 0.95 20.56 4.31
CA SER A 88 -0.02 21.13 5.27
C SER A 88 0.62 21.99 6.37
N HIS A 89 1.92 21.82 6.64
CA HIS A 89 2.65 22.64 7.61
C HIS A 89 3.21 23.94 7.01
N PHE A 90 3.30 24.04 5.68
CA PHE A 90 3.95 25.15 4.97
C PHE A 90 2.98 25.95 4.10
N ILE A 91 1.86 25.36 3.70
CA ILE A 91 0.89 25.95 2.78
C ILE A 91 -0.44 26.17 3.50
N GLU A 92 -0.81 27.43 3.66
CA GLU A 92 -2.14 27.83 4.09
C GLU A 92 -3.11 27.78 2.91
N LEU A 93 -4.34 27.32 3.15
CA LEU A 93 -5.34 27.23 2.10
C LEU A 93 -6.03 28.58 1.90
N PRO A 94 -6.30 28.99 0.65
CA PRO A 94 -7.08 30.20 0.41
C PRO A 94 -8.52 30.00 0.89
N GLY A 95 -9.19 31.09 1.32
CA GLY A 95 -10.61 31.05 1.67
C GLY A 95 -11.53 30.73 0.48
N GLY A 96 -12.81 30.49 0.79
CA GLY A 96 -13.87 30.33 -0.21
C GLY A 96 -13.92 28.96 -0.89
N VAL A 97 -14.45 28.91 -2.12
CA VAL A 97 -14.73 27.67 -2.85
C VAL A 97 -13.45 26.90 -3.15
N ILE A 98 -12.38 27.60 -3.54
CA ILE A 98 -11.09 26.99 -3.88
C ILE A 98 -10.49 26.28 -2.66
N GLY A 99 -10.48 26.94 -1.49
CA GLY A 99 -10.06 26.32 -0.22
C GLY A 99 -10.86 25.07 0.10
N ASN A 100 -12.18 25.13 -0.06
CA ASN A 100 -13.05 23.99 0.22
C ASN A 100 -12.76 22.79 -0.71
N VAL A 101 -12.53 23.03 -2.00
CA VAL A 101 -12.18 21.99 -2.97
C VAL A 101 -10.82 21.37 -2.64
N LEU A 102 -9.80 22.20 -2.42
CA LEU A 102 -8.46 21.72 -2.05
C LEU A 102 -8.49 20.93 -0.74
N CYS A 103 -9.27 21.39 0.22
CA CYS A 103 -9.48 20.72 1.50
C CYS A 103 -10.10 19.33 1.34
N LYS A 104 -11.16 19.22 0.53
CA LYS A 104 -11.87 17.96 0.28
C LYS A 104 -11.03 16.90 -0.41
N PHE A 105 -10.22 17.26 -1.40
CA PHE A 105 -9.52 16.28 -2.24
C PHE A 105 -8.05 16.08 -1.86
N PHE A 106 -7.35 17.16 -1.46
CA PHE A 106 -5.91 17.14 -1.23
C PHE A 106 -5.55 17.23 0.26
N SER A 107 -5.99 18.29 0.95
CA SER A 107 -5.51 18.55 2.33
C SER A 107 -6.05 17.56 3.36
N SER A 108 -7.26 17.03 3.17
CA SER A 108 -7.79 15.93 4.00
C SER A 108 -7.21 14.55 3.64
N GLY A 109 -6.43 14.45 2.56
CA GLY A 109 -5.84 13.19 2.10
C GLY A 109 -6.84 12.22 1.46
N SER A 110 -8.07 12.66 1.14
CA SER A 110 -9.12 11.79 0.58
C SER A 110 -8.68 10.99 -0.64
N LEU A 111 -7.97 11.62 -1.59
CA LEU A 111 -7.47 10.91 -2.77
C LEU A 111 -6.41 9.85 -2.41
N GLY A 112 -5.54 10.14 -1.44
CA GLY A 112 -4.55 9.18 -0.94
C GLY A 112 -5.21 7.98 -0.25
N TRP A 113 -6.28 8.22 0.51
CA TRP A 113 -7.08 7.15 1.08
C TRP A 113 -7.81 6.30 0.03
N ILE A 114 -8.30 6.90 -1.06
CA ILE A 114 -8.90 6.13 -2.18
C ILE A 114 -7.85 5.20 -2.79
N ALA A 115 -6.64 5.70 -3.00
CA ALA A 115 -5.53 4.89 -3.51
C ALA A 115 -5.14 3.77 -2.53
N ALA A 116 -5.11 4.04 -1.22
CA ALA A 116 -4.78 3.06 -0.18
C ALA A 116 -5.85 1.95 -0.08
N THR A 117 -7.14 2.32 -0.13
CA THR A 117 -8.24 1.36 -0.16
C THR A 117 -8.24 0.54 -1.44
N THR A 118 -7.93 1.16 -2.58
CA THR A 118 -7.77 0.44 -3.85
C THR A 118 -6.62 -0.58 -3.77
N SER A 119 -5.48 -0.20 -3.21
CA SER A 119 -4.33 -1.10 -2.98
C SER A 119 -4.76 -2.33 -2.15
N SER A 120 -5.55 -2.11 -1.09
CA SER A 120 -6.11 -3.15 -0.23
C SER A 120 -7.02 -4.13 -0.99
N PHE A 121 -7.93 -3.62 -1.83
CA PHE A 121 -8.80 -4.45 -2.66
C PHE A 121 -8.03 -5.21 -3.74
N LEU A 122 -7.00 -4.59 -4.34
CA LEU A 122 -6.15 -5.24 -5.33
C LEU A 122 -5.39 -6.44 -4.72
N LEU A 123 -5.00 -6.41 -3.44
CA LEU A 123 -4.43 -7.58 -2.77
C LEU A 123 -5.39 -8.78 -2.73
N VAL A 124 -6.68 -8.53 -2.46
CA VAL A 124 -7.71 -9.58 -2.49
C VAL A 124 -7.90 -10.13 -3.90
N VAL A 125 -7.90 -9.25 -4.92
CA VAL A 125 -7.99 -9.67 -6.32
C VAL A 125 -6.77 -10.52 -6.71
N ILE A 126 -5.56 -10.12 -6.30
CA ILE A 126 -4.33 -10.88 -6.53
C ILE A 126 -4.41 -12.26 -5.85
N ALA A 127 -4.87 -12.33 -4.60
CA ALA A 127 -5.04 -13.60 -3.89
C ALA A 127 -6.08 -14.51 -4.57
N THR A 128 -7.17 -13.94 -5.08
CA THR A 128 -8.23 -14.67 -5.80
C THR A 128 -7.71 -15.21 -7.14
N GLU A 129 -6.99 -14.39 -7.89
CA GLU A 129 -6.34 -14.81 -9.14
C GLU A 129 -5.33 -15.94 -8.89
N ARG A 130 -4.60 -15.88 -7.78
CA ARG A 130 -3.68 -16.94 -7.35
C ARG A 130 -4.38 -18.21 -6.90
N TYR A 131 -5.48 -18.07 -6.16
CA TYR A 131 -6.33 -19.18 -5.77
C TYR A 131 -6.83 -19.92 -7.01
N SER A 132 -7.38 -19.19 -7.99
CA SER A 132 -7.86 -19.80 -9.23
C SER A 132 -6.75 -20.46 -10.03
N ALA A 133 -5.59 -19.80 -10.17
CA ALA A 133 -4.44 -20.36 -10.89
C ALA A 133 -3.87 -21.62 -10.21
N THR A 134 -3.97 -21.70 -8.87
CA THR A 134 -3.45 -22.84 -8.11
C THR A 134 -4.44 -23.99 -8.10
N LEU A 135 -5.70 -23.78 -7.71
CA LEU A 135 -6.67 -24.86 -7.52
C LEU A 135 -7.32 -25.34 -8.83
N HIS A 136 -7.41 -24.49 -9.85
CA HIS A 136 -8.04 -24.84 -11.13
C HIS A 136 -7.11 -24.65 -12.33
N PRO A 137 -5.99 -25.40 -12.42
CA PRO A 137 -4.98 -25.22 -13.46
C PRO A 137 -5.49 -25.54 -14.88
N LEU A 138 -6.52 -26.40 -15.00
CA LEU A 138 -7.07 -26.86 -16.29
C LEU A 138 -8.29 -26.05 -16.76
N LYS A 139 -8.84 -25.14 -15.94
CA LYS A 139 -9.92 -24.26 -16.40
C LYS A 139 -9.31 -23.24 -17.36
N LYS A 140 -9.71 -23.29 -18.63
CA LYS A 140 -9.29 -22.33 -19.66
C LYS A 140 -9.51 -20.91 -19.16
N LYS A 141 -8.42 -20.18 -18.91
CA LYS A 141 -8.51 -18.76 -18.57
C LYS A 141 -9.10 -18.01 -19.76
N ARG A 142 -10.27 -17.37 -19.56
CA ARG A 142 -10.70 -16.29 -20.46
C ARG A 142 -9.68 -15.16 -20.32
N SER A 143 -8.94 -14.90 -21.40
CA SER A 143 -8.07 -13.73 -21.52
C SER A 143 -8.85 -12.48 -21.08
N GLY A 144 -8.30 -11.69 -20.14
CA GLY A 144 -8.89 -10.43 -19.69
C GLY A 144 -9.77 -10.45 -18.43
N ARG A 145 -10.18 -11.60 -17.87
CA ARG A 145 -11.08 -11.62 -16.68
C ARG A 145 -10.52 -10.89 -15.46
N SER A 146 -9.21 -10.95 -15.25
CA SER A 146 -8.53 -10.26 -14.14
C SER A 146 -8.47 -8.73 -14.31
N SER A 147 -8.59 -8.22 -15.54
CA SER A 147 -8.51 -6.78 -15.81
C SER A 147 -9.78 -6.04 -15.41
N TRP A 148 -10.93 -6.72 -15.42
CA TRP A 148 -12.22 -6.12 -15.04
C TRP A 148 -12.30 -5.79 -13.54
N TRP A 149 -11.58 -6.53 -12.69
CA TRP A 149 -11.58 -6.29 -11.25
C TRP A 149 -10.85 -5.02 -10.82
N VAL A 150 -9.95 -4.50 -11.68
CA VAL A 150 -9.22 -3.27 -11.40
C VAL A 150 -10.14 -2.05 -11.33
N PRO A 151 -10.95 -1.71 -12.36
CA PRO A 151 -11.88 -0.59 -12.26
C PRO A 151 -12.93 -0.80 -11.16
N VAL A 152 -13.37 -2.04 -10.91
CA VAL A 152 -14.28 -2.36 -9.80
C VAL A 152 -13.66 -1.98 -8.46
N ALA A 153 -12.37 -2.28 -8.24
CA ALA A 153 -11.67 -1.91 -7.01
C ALA A 153 -11.54 -0.39 -6.83
N TRP A 154 -11.30 0.37 -7.92
CA TRP A 154 -11.27 1.83 -7.87
C TRP A 154 -12.64 2.41 -7.53
N VAL A 155 -13.69 1.96 -8.24
CA VAL A 155 -15.06 2.44 -8.02
C VAL A 155 -15.52 2.11 -6.61
N SER A 156 -15.26 0.92 -6.09
CA SER A 156 -15.63 0.55 -4.71
C SER A 156 -14.88 1.39 -3.68
N ALA A 157 -13.60 1.69 -3.89
CA ALA A 157 -12.82 2.55 -3.00
C ALA A 157 -13.35 4.00 -3.00
N ILE A 158 -13.68 4.54 -4.17
CA ILE A 158 -14.30 5.86 -4.31
C ILE A 158 -15.63 5.90 -3.57
N LEU A 159 -16.53 4.95 -3.85
CA LEU A 159 -17.85 4.88 -3.21
C LEU A 159 -17.75 4.78 -1.69
N LEU A 160 -16.79 3.99 -1.18
CA LEU A 160 -16.57 3.85 0.25
C LEU A 160 -16.10 5.17 0.91
N LEU A 161 -15.35 6.00 0.18
CA LEU A 161 -14.84 7.28 0.68
C LEU A 161 -15.72 8.50 0.40
N MET A 162 -16.68 8.38 -0.52
CA MET A 162 -17.57 9.47 -0.92
C MET A 162 -18.20 10.20 0.28
N PRO A 163 -18.76 9.52 1.30
CA PRO A 163 -19.34 10.21 2.45
C PRO A 163 -18.34 11.13 3.17
N SER A 164 -17.08 10.69 3.34
CA SER A 164 -16.03 11.51 3.96
C SER A 164 -15.71 12.76 3.15
N ILE A 165 -15.68 12.65 1.82
CA ILE A 165 -15.42 13.80 0.93
C ILE A 165 -16.56 14.82 1.02
N VAL A 166 -17.81 14.35 1.08
CA VAL A 166 -18.99 15.21 1.14
C VAL A 166 -19.02 16.01 2.44
N VAL A 167 -18.78 15.36 3.58
CA VAL A 167 -18.87 15.99 4.91
C VAL A 167 -17.63 16.80 5.29
N THR A 168 -16.53 16.72 4.54
CA THR A 168 -15.33 17.51 4.81
C THR A 168 -15.52 18.95 4.32
N SER A 169 -15.20 19.94 5.14
CA SER A 169 -15.14 21.34 4.68
C SER A 169 -13.97 22.09 5.28
N TYR A 170 -13.56 23.16 4.60
CA TYR A 170 -12.51 24.05 5.07
C TYR A 170 -13.05 25.04 6.11
N ASP A 171 -12.46 25.03 7.30
CA ASP A 171 -12.75 25.93 8.41
C ASP A 171 -11.71 27.06 8.43
N SER A 172 -12.12 28.24 7.93
CA SER A 172 -11.23 29.42 7.80
C SER A 172 -10.81 30.02 9.14
N GLN A 173 -11.55 29.77 10.23
CA GLN A 173 -11.22 30.29 11.55
C GLN A 173 -10.05 29.53 12.17
N ASN A 174 -10.03 28.21 11.98
CA ASN A 174 -9.01 27.34 12.55
C ASN A 174 -7.94 26.92 11.53
N GLN A 175 -8.01 27.41 10.28
CA GLN A 175 -7.11 27.05 9.19
C GLN A 175 -6.98 25.53 8.99
N GLN A 176 -8.11 24.81 9.11
CA GLN A 176 -8.11 23.34 9.13
C GLN A 176 -9.25 22.74 8.31
N CYS A 177 -9.01 21.51 7.83
CA CYS A 177 -10.03 20.67 7.25
C CYS A 177 -10.75 19.86 8.32
N LYS A 178 -12.06 20.04 8.45
CA LYS A 178 -12.88 19.33 9.45
C LYS A 178 -14.02 18.57 8.78
N GLN A 179 -14.35 17.42 9.35
CA GLN A 179 -15.50 16.62 8.95
C GLN A 179 -16.73 17.02 9.77
N HIS A 180 -17.77 17.51 9.11
CA HIS A 180 -19.04 17.91 9.71
C HIS A 180 -20.08 16.81 9.53
N PHE A 181 -20.00 15.78 10.38
CA PHE A 181 -21.06 14.78 10.46
C PHE A 181 -22.28 15.36 11.20
N PRO A 182 -23.52 14.97 10.81
CA PRO A 182 -24.75 15.47 11.43
C PRO A 182 -24.85 15.12 12.92
N ASP A 183 -24.34 13.94 13.29
CA ASP A 183 -24.34 13.44 14.66
C ASP A 183 -23.19 12.44 14.88
N ASN A 184 -22.87 12.18 16.15
CA ASN A 184 -21.78 11.29 16.53
C ASN A 184 -22.03 9.82 16.15
N THR A 185 -23.30 9.40 16.05
CA THR A 185 -23.66 8.03 15.67
C THR A 185 -23.36 7.79 14.20
N THR A 186 -23.74 8.73 13.33
CA THR A 186 -23.41 8.70 11.90
C THR A 186 -21.90 8.73 11.66
N ALA A 187 -21.17 9.58 12.38
CA ALA A 187 -19.70 9.61 12.30
C ALA A 187 -19.07 8.27 12.71
N ARG A 188 -19.57 7.67 13.79
CA ARG A 188 -19.08 6.38 14.30
C ARG A 188 -19.42 5.24 13.35
N ALA A 189 -20.65 5.19 12.85
CA ALA A 189 -21.10 4.21 11.89
C ALA A 189 -20.23 4.25 10.63
N TYR A 190 -20.01 5.43 10.04
CA TYR A 190 -19.15 5.59 8.88
C TYR A 190 -17.71 5.09 9.14
N LYS A 191 -17.10 5.50 10.26
CA LYS A 191 -15.72 5.09 10.59
C LYS A 191 -15.59 3.58 10.79
N ILE A 192 -16.55 2.95 11.46
CA ILE A 192 -16.60 1.49 11.63
C ILE A 192 -16.79 0.81 10.27
N THR A 193 -17.77 1.25 9.46
CA THR A 193 -18.03 0.69 8.13
C THR A 193 -16.81 0.78 7.22
N TRP A 194 -16.13 1.93 7.21
CA TRP A 194 -14.89 2.12 6.46
C TRP A 194 -13.78 1.19 6.96
N SER A 195 -13.55 1.13 8.27
CA SER A 195 -12.53 0.27 8.89
C SER A 195 -12.78 -1.21 8.62
N THR A 196 -14.02 -1.67 8.75
CA THR A 196 -14.41 -3.07 8.47
C THR A 196 -14.21 -3.41 7.00
N SER A 197 -14.65 -2.52 6.09
CA SER A 197 -14.59 -2.77 4.64
C SER A 197 -13.16 -2.73 4.12
N ASN A 198 -12.33 -1.82 4.63
CA ASN A 198 -10.94 -1.64 4.19
C ASN A 198 -9.97 -2.64 4.83
N SER A 199 -10.21 -3.02 6.09
CA SER A 199 -9.25 -3.80 6.87
C SER A 199 -9.78 -5.20 7.18
N LEU A 200 -10.82 -5.33 8.00
CA LEU A 200 -11.25 -6.64 8.53
C LEU A 200 -11.70 -7.60 7.42
N LEU A 201 -12.54 -7.13 6.49
CA LEU A 201 -13.07 -7.96 5.41
C LEU A 201 -11.94 -8.46 4.48
N PRO A 202 -11.03 -7.61 3.95
CA PRO A 202 -9.86 -8.06 3.20
C PRO A 202 -8.98 -9.04 3.97
N MET A 203 -8.70 -8.81 5.26
CA MET A 203 -7.88 -9.72 6.07
C MET A 203 -8.51 -11.12 6.17
N CYS A 204 -9.82 -11.20 6.45
CA CYS A 204 -10.53 -12.47 6.52
C CYS A 204 -10.50 -13.23 5.18
N ILE A 205 -10.75 -12.52 4.08
CA ILE A 205 -10.73 -13.12 2.73
C ILE A 205 -9.31 -13.61 2.40
N LEU A 206 -8.27 -12.80 2.64
CA LEU A 206 -6.88 -13.18 2.40
C LEU A 206 -6.50 -14.41 3.23
N GLY A 207 -6.84 -14.43 4.51
CA GLY A 207 -6.59 -15.57 5.40
C GLY A 207 -7.21 -16.86 4.86
N TYR A 208 -8.49 -16.81 4.48
CA TYR A 208 -9.19 -17.96 3.90
C TYR A 208 -8.55 -18.43 2.59
N LEU A 209 -8.31 -17.51 1.64
CA LEU A 209 -7.77 -17.86 0.32
C LEU A 209 -6.37 -18.49 0.44
N TYR A 210 -5.48 -17.90 1.24
CA TYR A 210 -4.13 -18.44 1.42
C TYR A 210 -4.11 -19.75 2.20
N ALA A 211 -4.97 -19.93 3.20
CA ALA A 211 -5.11 -21.22 3.88
C ALA A 211 -5.45 -22.34 2.89
N ARG A 212 -6.41 -22.09 1.99
CA ARG A 212 -6.79 -23.04 0.93
C ARG A 212 -5.67 -23.28 -0.09
N ILE A 213 -4.93 -22.24 -0.47
CA ILE A 213 -3.78 -22.36 -1.38
C ILE A 213 -2.68 -23.24 -0.74
N ILE A 214 -2.33 -22.97 0.52
CA ILE A 214 -1.29 -23.72 1.26
C ILE A 214 -1.70 -25.19 1.38
N TRP A 215 -2.96 -25.45 1.75
CA TRP A 215 -3.50 -26.81 1.82
C TRP A 215 -3.37 -27.56 0.49
N CYS A 216 -3.79 -26.92 -0.61
CA CYS A 216 -3.68 -27.51 -1.95
C CYS A 216 -2.21 -27.78 -2.34
N LEU A 217 -1.31 -26.85 -2.05
CA LEU A 217 0.11 -26.98 -2.38
C LEU A 217 0.80 -28.07 -1.57
N ARG A 218 0.39 -28.28 -0.31
CA ARG A 218 0.88 -29.36 0.55
C ARG A 218 0.45 -30.73 0.02
N ASN A 219 -0.81 -30.86 -0.39
CA ASN A 219 -1.33 -32.11 -0.92
C ASN A 219 -0.71 -32.48 -2.28
N ARG A 220 -0.39 -31.49 -3.13
CA ARG A 220 0.30 -31.76 -4.41
C ARG A 220 1.73 -32.25 -4.26
N THR A 221 2.43 -31.89 -3.18
CA THR A 221 3.76 -32.48 -2.91
C THR A 221 3.72 -33.96 -2.59
N LEU A 222 2.59 -34.45 -2.09
CA LEU A 222 2.41 -35.86 -1.76
C LEU A 222 2.09 -36.70 -3.00
N VAL A 223 1.85 -36.08 -4.16
CA VAL A 223 1.55 -36.76 -5.43
C VAL A 223 2.75 -36.60 -6.38
N PRO A 224 3.55 -37.66 -6.63
CA PRO A 224 4.81 -37.58 -7.39
C PRO A 224 4.68 -37.23 -8.88
N CYS A 225 3.46 -37.20 -9.45
CA CYS A 225 3.22 -37.06 -10.89
C CYS A 225 3.24 -35.61 -11.43
N SER A 226 3.55 -34.58 -10.62
CA SER A 226 3.52 -33.19 -11.09
C SER A 226 4.93 -32.66 -11.44
N SER A 227 5.03 -31.88 -12.54
CA SER A 227 6.29 -31.24 -12.96
C SER A 227 6.92 -30.44 -11.81
N GLN A 228 8.01 -30.97 -11.24
CA GLN A 228 8.68 -30.44 -10.05
C GLN A 228 9.20 -28.99 -10.22
N ARG A 229 9.51 -28.60 -11.46
CA ARG A 229 9.96 -27.23 -11.79
C ARG A 229 8.80 -26.23 -11.78
N ALA A 230 7.66 -26.58 -12.36
CA ALA A 230 6.47 -25.71 -12.39
C ALA A 230 5.88 -25.50 -10.98
N THR A 231 5.88 -26.55 -10.15
CA THR A 231 5.41 -26.47 -8.76
C THR A 231 6.32 -25.62 -7.88
N THR A 232 7.64 -25.71 -8.08
CA THR A 232 8.63 -24.89 -7.35
C THR A 232 8.49 -23.40 -7.67
N GLU A 233 8.35 -23.04 -8.95
CA GLU A 233 8.14 -21.63 -9.35
C GLU A 233 6.81 -21.08 -8.84
N SER A 234 5.73 -21.86 -8.90
CA SER A 234 4.42 -21.46 -8.34
C SER A 234 4.49 -21.22 -6.82
N ARG A 235 5.24 -22.04 -6.08
CA ARG A 235 5.48 -21.85 -4.64
C ARG A 235 6.24 -20.57 -4.33
N LYS A 236 7.29 -20.23 -5.09
CA LYS A 236 8.05 -18.98 -4.90
C LYS A 236 7.15 -17.76 -5.02
N VAL A 237 6.33 -17.72 -6.07
CA VAL A 237 5.38 -16.63 -6.31
C VAL A 237 4.29 -16.58 -5.24
N THR A 238 3.78 -17.74 -4.81
CA THR A 238 2.78 -17.80 -3.73
C THR A 238 3.36 -17.30 -2.41
N LYS A 239 4.59 -17.70 -2.06
CA LYS A 239 5.30 -17.21 -0.86
C LYS A 239 5.46 -15.70 -0.87
N MET A 240 5.85 -15.12 -2.01
CA MET A 240 5.94 -13.67 -2.17
C MET A 240 4.61 -12.98 -1.86
N LEU A 241 3.50 -13.51 -2.37
CA LEU A 241 2.18 -12.90 -2.22
C LEU A 241 1.60 -13.10 -0.80
N ILE A 242 1.91 -14.22 -0.16
CA ILE A 242 1.65 -14.42 1.27
C ILE A 242 2.40 -13.37 2.11
N SER A 243 3.69 -13.15 1.84
CA SER A 243 4.49 -12.14 2.55
C SER A 243 3.89 -10.74 2.42
N VAL A 244 3.50 -10.33 1.20
CA VAL A 244 2.81 -9.03 0.99
C VAL A 244 1.51 -8.95 1.79
N SER A 245 0.73 -10.02 1.79
CA SER A 245 -0.58 -10.05 2.47
C SER A 245 -0.43 -10.07 4.00
N ALA A 246 0.63 -10.68 4.52
CA ALA A 246 0.97 -10.64 5.94
C ALA A 246 1.34 -9.22 6.39
N ILE A 247 2.10 -8.49 5.57
CA ILE A 247 2.42 -7.08 5.83
C ILE A 247 1.15 -6.23 5.87
N PHE A 248 0.23 -6.45 4.93
CA PHE A 248 -1.09 -5.80 4.97
C PHE A 248 -1.83 -6.06 6.28
N ILE A 249 -1.93 -7.33 6.72
CA ILE A 249 -2.58 -7.67 7.99
C ILE A 249 -1.92 -6.94 9.16
N MET A 250 -0.59 -6.97 9.25
CA MET A 250 0.16 -6.32 10.32
C MET A 250 -0.03 -4.80 10.32
N CYS A 251 0.02 -4.15 9.16
CA CYS A 251 -0.11 -2.69 9.05
C CYS A 251 -1.53 -2.23 9.39
N TRP A 252 -2.57 -2.95 8.97
CA TRP A 252 -3.95 -2.51 9.13
C TRP A 252 -4.63 -2.98 10.43
N THR A 253 -4.00 -3.90 11.18
CA THR A 253 -4.53 -4.35 12.48
C THR A 253 -4.56 -3.24 13.54
N PRO A 254 -3.47 -2.47 13.78
CA PRO A 254 -3.51 -1.39 14.77
C PRO A 254 -4.59 -0.33 14.47
N PRO A 255 -4.73 0.18 13.23
CA PRO A 255 -5.85 1.05 12.85
C PRO A 255 -7.23 0.48 13.15
N ALA A 256 -7.46 -0.80 12.81
CA ALA A 256 -8.74 -1.46 13.02
C ALA A 256 -9.08 -1.57 14.52
N VAL A 257 -8.11 -1.99 15.34
CA VAL A 257 -8.27 -2.09 16.80
C VAL A 257 -8.52 -0.71 17.40
N LEU A 258 -7.73 0.31 17.02
CA LEU A 258 -7.91 1.67 17.52
C LEU A 258 -9.26 2.26 17.11
N CYS A 259 -9.78 1.95 15.93
CA CYS A 259 -11.10 2.41 15.50
C CYS A 259 -12.23 1.83 16.36
N LEU A 260 -12.07 0.61 16.88
CA LEU A 260 -13.03 0.01 17.81
C LEU A 260 -12.92 0.61 19.21
N LEU A 261 -11.69 0.92 19.64
CA LEU A 261 -11.41 1.49 20.97
C LEU A 261 -11.59 3.00 21.05
N SER A 262 -11.62 3.72 19.93
CA SER A 262 -11.69 5.18 19.91
C SER A 262 -12.87 5.81 20.67
N PRO A 263 -14.06 5.18 20.81
CA PRO A 263 -15.12 5.72 21.67
C PRO A 263 -14.78 5.73 23.16
N LEU A 264 -13.85 4.87 23.59
CA LEU A 264 -13.44 4.71 24.98
C LEU A 264 -12.26 5.62 25.36
N ILE A 265 -11.57 6.17 24.35
CA ILE A 265 -10.32 6.94 24.53
C ILE A 265 -10.55 8.39 24.13
N ARG A 266 -10.31 9.34 25.06
CA ARG A 266 -10.33 10.78 24.73
C ARG A 266 -9.30 11.08 23.65
N GLY A 267 -9.73 11.69 22.55
CA GLY A 267 -8.86 11.95 21.39
C GLY A 267 -8.57 10.73 20.50
N GLY A 268 -9.21 9.58 20.76
CA GLY A 268 -8.93 8.33 20.05
C GLY A 268 -9.05 8.43 18.53
N TYR A 269 -10.00 9.22 18.02
CA TYR A 269 -10.18 9.39 16.56
C TYR A 269 -9.01 10.09 15.88
N THR A 270 -8.35 11.05 16.55
CA THR A 270 -7.17 11.72 16.01
C THR A 270 -5.98 10.77 15.96
N THR A 271 -5.79 9.98 17.01
CA THR A 271 -4.77 8.93 17.04
C THR A 271 -5.01 7.88 15.96
N VAL A 272 -6.26 7.44 15.77
CA VAL A 272 -6.64 6.52 14.69
C VAL A 272 -6.21 7.07 13.33
N TYR A 273 -6.45 8.35 13.06
CA TYR A 273 -6.07 8.95 11.78
C TYR A 273 -4.56 8.88 11.51
N TYR A 274 -3.73 9.36 12.44
CA TYR A 274 -2.27 9.36 12.27
C TYR A 274 -1.68 7.95 12.22
N VAL A 275 -2.19 7.02 13.04
CA VAL A 275 -1.74 5.62 13.00
C VAL A 275 -2.16 4.97 11.68
N SER A 276 -3.39 5.22 11.21
CA SER A 276 -3.85 4.70 9.92
C SER A 276 -3.00 5.22 8.77
N GLN A 277 -2.62 6.50 8.79
CA GLN A 277 -1.84 7.11 7.73
C GLN A 277 -0.42 6.51 7.67
N ALA A 278 0.23 6.37 8.82
CA ALA A 278 1.52 5.70 8.92
C ALA A 278 1.44 4.23 8.46
N SER A 279 0.41 3.51 8.90
CA SER A 279 0.14 2.13 8.48
C SER A 279 -0.07 1.98 6.97
N ALA A 280 -0.83 2.90 6.35
CA ALA A 280 -1.08 2.88 4.92
C ALA A 280 0.22 3.09 4.12
N LEU A 281 1.06 4.04 4.55
CA LEU A 281 2.37 4.26 3.95
C LEU A 281 3.30 3.07 4.14
N LEU A 282 3.26 2.42 5.31
CA LEU A 282 4.10 1.26 5.62
C LEU A 282 3.74 0.05 4.75
N ASN A 283 2.44 -0.23 4.65
CA ASN A 283 1.92 -1.29 3.79
C ASN A 283 2.38 -1.10 2.33
N SER A 284 2.35 0.14 1.87
CA SER A 284 2.65 0.50 0.49
C SER A 284 4.17 0.50 0.19
N CYS A 285 5.00 0.98 1.13
CA CYS A 285 6.46 1.07 0.94
C CYS A 285 7.19 -0.27 1.08
N LEU A 286 6.63 -1.24 1.81
CA LEU A 286 7.24 -2.55 2.01
C LEU A 286 7.01 -3.51 0.82
N ASN A 287 6.03 -3.25 -0.04
CA ASN A 287 5.70 -4.10 -1.19
C ASN A 287 6.92 -4.35 -2.12
N PRO A 288 7.65 -3.32 -2.60
CA PRO A 288 8.89 -3.50 -3.36
C PRO A 288 9.96 -4.33 -2.68
N LEU A 289 10.13 -4.21 -1.35
CA LEU A 289 11.10 -4.99 -0.59
C LEU A 289 10.74 -6.49 -0.59
N VAL A 290 9.46 -6.82 -0.48
CA VAL A 290 9.03 -8.22 -0.59
C VAL A 290 9.30 -8.76 -1.99
N TYR A 291 9.07 -7.96 -3.03
CA TYR A 291 9.34 -8.37 -4.41
C TYR A 291 10.82 -8.61 -4.66
N THR A 292 11.72 -7.75 -4.15
CA THR A 292 13.18 -7.95 -4.27
C THR A 292 13.65 -9.18 -3.51
N LEU A 293 13.15 -9.44 -2.30
CA LEU A 293 13.57 -10.59 -1.49
C LEU A 293 13.14 -11.92 -2.13
N HIS A 294 11.90 -12.00 -2.64
CA HIS A 294 11.34 -13.28 -3.11
C HIS A 294 11.51 -13.54 -4.61
N SER A 295 11.70 -12.51 -5.45
CA SER A 295 11.82 -12.70 -6.90
C SER A 295 13.29 -12.63 -7.35
N GLN A 296 13.88 -13.78 -7.69
CA GLN A 296 15.21 -13.84 -8.32
C GLN A 296 15.26 -13.04 -9.63
N GLN A 297 14.17 -13.01 -10.39
CA GLN A 297 14.07 -12.23 -11.62
C GLN A 297 14.10 -10.72 -11.33
N PHE A 298 13.49 -10.29 -10.24
CA PHE A 298 13.51 -8.89 -9.81
C PHE A 298 14.92 -8.48 -9.37
N ARG A 299 15.62 -9.32 -8.59
CA ARG A 299 17.03 -9.09 -8.20
C ARG A 299 17.97 -9.00 -9.40
N LYS A 300 17.87 -9.93 -10.36
CA LYS A 300 18.72 -9.92 -11.56
C LYS A 300 18.53 -8.65 -12.39
N ASN A 301 17.29 -8.19 -12.55
CA ASN A 301 17.00 -6.93 -13.24
C ASN A 301 17.51 -5.72 -12.43
N LEU A 302 17.37 -5.71 -11.10
CA LEU A 302 17.90 -4.64 -10.23
C LEU A 302 19.42 -4.52 -10.33
N VAL A 303 20.14 -5.64 -10.29
CA VAL A 303 21.60 -5.69 -10.46
C VAL A 303 22.03 -5.16 -11.84
N SER A 304 21.25 -5.41 -12.90
CA SER A 304 21.57 -4.89 -14.25
C SER A 304 21.47 -3.37 -14.37
N PHE A 305 20.74 -2.71 -13.47
CA PHE A 305 20.61 -1.26 -13.41
C PHE A 305 21.64 -0.60 -12.48
N MET A 306 22.29 -1.36 -11.58
CA MET A 306 23.33 -0.83 -10.71
C MET A 306 24.66 -0.68 -11.50
N PRO A 307 25.23 0.55 -11.59
CA PRO A 307 26.47 0.80 -12.33
C PRO A 307 27.63 -0.09 -11.88
N CYS A 308 27.70 -0.37 -10.56
CA CYS A 308 28.77 -1.14 -9.92
C CYS A 308 28.80 -2.63 -10.32
N CYS A 309 27.70 -3.18 -10.85
CA CYS A 309 27.62 -4.59 -11.26
C CYS A 309 27.62 -4.80 -12.77
N LYS A 310 27.60 -3.72 -13.58
CA LYS A 310 27.76 -3.83 -15.03
C LYS A 310 29.14 -4.37 -15.41
N SER A 311 30.20 -4.04 -14.67
CA SER A 311 31.55 -4.56 -14.95
C SER A 311 31.62 -6.09 -14.79
N LYS A 312 31.11 -6.64 -13.68
CA LYS A 312 31.13 -8.09 -13.40
C LYS A 312 30.28 -8.92 -14.36
N LEU A 313 29.15 -8.39 -14.83
CA LEU A 313 28.27 -9.07 -15.80
C LEU A 313 28.80 -9.03 -17.24
N LEU A 314 29.56 -7.99 -17.60
CA LEU A 314 30.24 -7.90 -18.89
C LEU A 314 31.46 -8.84 -18.93
N ASP A 315 32.24 -8.88 -17.84
CA ASP A 315 33.37 -9.81 -17.68
C ASP A 315 32.94 -11.28 -17.77
N SER A 316 31.80 -11.64 -17.16
CA SER A 316 31.27 -13.01 -17.20
C SER A 316 30.81 -13.45 -18.61
N ARG A 317 30.41 -12.50 -19.47
CA ARG A 317 30.03 -12.80 -20.87
C ARG A 317 31.23 -12.87 -21.82
N LEU A 318 32.30 -12.15 -21.50
CA LEU A 318 33.55 -12.20 -22.25
C LEU A 318 34.36 -13.45 -21.90
N THR A 319 34.43 -13.83 -20.62
CA THR A 319 35.09 -15.06 -20.16
C THR A 319 34.35 -16.34 -20.57
N GLY A 320 33.01 -16.33 -20.59
CA GLY A 320 32.21 -17.47 -21.05
C GLY A 320 32.22 -17.73 -22.57
N LYS A 321 32.83 -16.85 -23.37
CA LYS A 321 33.08 -17.06 -24.81
C LYS A 321 34.49 -17.55 -25.12
N ALA A 322 35.41 -17.53 -24.14
CA ALA A 322 36.82 -17.85 -24.35
C ALA A 322 37.17 -19.35 -24.14
N THR A 323 36.21 -20.17 -23.69
CA THR A 323 36.42 -21.60 -23.45
C THR A 323 35.34 -22.43 -24.13
N ASN A 324 35.42 -22.55 -25.46
CA ASN A 324 34.97 -23.70 -26.24
C ASN A 324 35.25 -23.46 -27.73
N SER A 325 36.47 -23.78 -28.17
CA SER A 325 36.69 -24.43 -29.47
C SER A 325 38.15 -24.87 -29.57
N PRO A 326 38.47 -26.17 -29.46
CA PRO A 326 39.51 -26.74 -30.30
C PRO A 326 38.93 -27.00 -31.70
N ASP A 327 39.81 -26.94 -32.68
CA ASP A 327 39.60 -27.24 -34.10
C ASP A 327 38.71 -28.46 -34.38
N ILE A 328 37.93 -28.38 -35.47
CA ILE A 328 37.91 -29.37 -36.56
C ILE A 328 37.39 -28.63 -37.81
N ARG A 329 38.31 -28.30 -38.71
CA ARG A 329 38.07 -28.19 -40.16
C ARG A 329 38.03 -29.62 -40.73
N LEU A 330 37.26 -29.82 -41.83
CA LEU A 330 37.08 -31.01 -42.71
C LEU A 330 35.59 -31.41 -42.70
N LEU A 331 34.80 -31.52 -43.77
CA LEU A 331 34.94 -31.55 -45.24
C LEU A 331 33.57 -31.07 -45.80
N THR A 332 33.47 -30.13 -46.73
CA THR A 332 33.25 -30.36 -48.18
C THR A 332 32.57 -31.68 -48.54
N TYR A 333 31.27 -31.63 -48.85
CA TYR A 333 30.69 -31.93 -50.17
C TYR A 333 29.28 -31.35 -50.27
#